data_AF-A0AAV2BFI9-F1
#
_entry.id   AF-A0AAV2BFI9-F1
#
_cell.length_a   1.000
_cell.length_b   1.000
_cell.length_c   1.000
_cell.angle_alpha   90.00
_cell.angle_beta   90.00
_cell.angle_gamma   90.00
#
_symmetry.space_group_name_H-M   'P 1'
#
loop_
_entity.id
_entity.type
_entity.pdbx_description
1 polymer ?
#
loop_
_entity_poly.entity_id
_entity_poly.type
_entity_poly.pdbx_seq_one_letter_code
_entity_poly.pdbx_strand_id
1 'polypeptide(L)'
;MPGALRHRSPPYLNKIHYSGMGGEKMHLISNNQGVSAVEPRSESPTNGIAEETQNSTSEEKKDVVSSNRCFVWIVLKGFTFITCLLFLFYQSVLFYHHYFTYPLTTRYEIKKIRELTKPAITICNRNLFLLSWFCDAHSKFCQTPNNLDEFCVMRYYYCKEHNSKLKIPKLGFYAEKPSEEFRMFLLDTYKSHSMRNAFFLRNALR
;
A
#
# COMPACT_ATOMS: atom_id res chain seq x y z
N MET A 1 48.07 34.93 8.97
CA MET A 1 46.79 35.64 8.79
C MET A 1 45.90 34.83 7.87
N PRO A 2 44.81 34.21 8.36
CA PRO A 2 43.86 33.52 7.50
C PRO A 2 42.64 34.42 7.20
N GLY A 3 42.37 34.65 5.92
CA GLY A 3 41.22 35.41 5.43
C GLY A 3 39.95 34.55 5.40
N ALA A 4 38.92 35.01 6.10
CA ALA A 4 37.61 34.36 6.16
C ALA A 4 36.78 34.63 4.89
N LEU A 5 36.40 33.56 4.19
CA LEU A 5 35.45 33.58 3.09
C LEU A 5 34.01 33.78 3.62
N ARG A 6 33.45 34.97 3.40
CA ARG A 6 32.02 35.25 3.62
C ARG A 6 31.18 34.63 2.51
N HIS A 7 30.40 33.61 2.83
CA HIS A 7 29.28 33.16 2.01
C HIS A 7 28.11 34.15 2.18
N ARG A 8 27.80 34.94 1.13
CA ARG A 8 26.52 35.66 1.01
C ARG A 8 25.52 34.75 0.30
N SER A 9 24.44 34.38 0.99
CA SER A 9 23.26 33.78 0.40
C SER A 9 22.38 34.88 -0.21
N PRO A 10 21.86 34.74 -1.44
CA PRO A 10 20.90 35.69 -2.01
C PRO A 10 19.47 35.47 -1.46
N PRO A 11 18.67 36.53 -1.28
CA PRO A 11 17.28 36.44 -0.86
C PRO A 11 16.37 36.30 -2.09
N TYR A 12 15.77 35.14 -2.31
CA TYR A 12 14.61 35.02 -3.20
C TYR A 12 13.47 34.31 -2.47
N LEU A 13 12.66 35.13 -1.81
CA LEU A 13 11.41 34.75 -1.17
C LEU A 13 10.31 34.77 -2.25
N ASN A 14 10.04 33.63 -2.89
CA ASN A 14 8.88 33.51 -3.78
C ASN A 14 7.62 33.26 -2.91
N LYS A 15 6.71 34.24 -2.92
CA LYS A 15 5.36 34.14 -2.37
C LYS A 15 4.59 33.08 -3.16
N ILE A 16 4.31 31.93 -2.55
CA ILE A 16 3.43 30.91 -3.12
C ILE A 16 2.00 31.24 -2.67
N HIS A 17 1.19 31.77 -3.60
CA HIS A 17 -0.26 31.86 -3.45
C HIS A 17 -0.87 30.46 -3.66
N TYR A 18 -1.60 29.97 -2.66
CA TYR A 18 -2.41 28.75 -2.80
C TYR A 18 -3.83 29.17 -3.18
N SER A 19 -4.23 28.94 -4.44
CA SER A 19 -5.64 28.93 -4.84
C SER A 19 -6.25 27.59 -4.45
N GLY A 20 -7.25 27.61 -3.56
CA GLY A 20 -8.01 26.44 -3.16
C GLY A 20 -8.87 25.93 -4.32
N MET A 21 -8.66 24.68 -4.72
CA MET A 21 -9.59 23.97 -5.60
C MET A 21 -10.74 23.40 -4.78
N GLY A 22 -11.97 23.72 -5.22
CA GLY A 22 -13.23 23.29 -4.64
C GLY A 22 -13.43 21.79 -4.73
N GLY A 23 -14.12 21.25 -3.73
CA GLY A 23 -14.42 19.82 -3.61
C GLY A 23 -15.51 19.39 -4.59
N GLU A 24 -15.17 18.42 -5.44
CA GLU A 24 -16.14 17.53 -6.06
C GLU A 24 -16.54 16.43 -5.05
N LYS A 25 -17.86 16.27 -4.87
CA LYS A 25 -18.45 15.20 -4.07
C LYS A 25 -18.37 13.89 -4.85
N MET A 26 -17.59 12.93 -4.36
CA MET A 26 -17.64 11.55 -4.84
C MET A 26 -18.64 10.77 -3.99
N HIS A 27 -19.77 10.41 -4.59
CA HIS A 27 -20.75 9.48 -4.02
C HIS A 27 -20.16 8.06 -4.07
N LEU A 28 -19.81 7.49 -2.91
CA LEU A 28 -19.52 6.08 -2.77
C LEU A 28 -20.69 5.38 -2.08
N ILE A 29 -21.30 4.45 -2.81
CA ILE A 29 -22.37 3.57 -2.36
C ILE A 29 -21.78 2.57 -1.36
N SER A 30 -22.30 2.58 -0.14
CA SER A 30 -21.96 1.64 0.93
C SER A 30 -22.90 0.44 0.86
N ASN A 31 -22.37 -0.72 0.46
CA ASN A 31 -23.05 -2.00 0.66
C ASN A 31 -22.61 -2.59 2.00
N ASN A 32 -23.46 -2.44 3.01
CA ASN A 32 -23.39 -3.18 4.27
C ASN A 32 -24.47 -4.27 4.24
N GLN A 33 -24.07 -5.52 4.07
CA GLN A 33 -24.88 -6.67 4.48
C GLN A 33 -24.10 -7.41 5.57
N GLY A 34 -24.41 -7.05 6.81
CA GLY A 34 -24.03 -7.83 7.99
C GLY A 34 -24.88 -9.10 8.01
N VAL A 35 -24.22 -10.25 7.98
CA VAL A 35 -24.84 -11.54 8.28
C VAL A 35 -25.04 -11.61 9.78
N SER A 36 -26.30 -11.52 10.20
CA SER A 36 -26.74 -11.68 11.58
C SER A 36 -26.52 -13.14 11.99
N ALA A 37 -25.73 -13.36 13.04
CA ALA A 37 -25.62 -14.65 13.69
C ALA A 37 -27.01 -15.03 14.27
N VAL A 38 -27.53 -16.18 13.86
CA VAL A 38 -28.74 -16.78 14.45
C VAL A 38 -28.29 -17.81 15.48
N GLU A 39 -28.70 -17.55 16.71
CA GLU A 39 -28.52 -18.35 17.92
C GLU A 39 -29.47 -19.57 17.91
N PRO A 40 -29.01 -20.80 18.18
CA PRO A 40 -29.90 -21.95 18.27
C PRO A 40 -30.59 -21.99 19.65
N ARG A 41 -31.90 -21.75 19.64
CA ARG A 41 -32.80 -21.87 20.79
C ARG A 41 -33.03 -23.34 21.15
N SER A 42 -32.60 -23.69 22.35
CA SER A 42 -32.91 -24.96 23.04
C SER A 42 -34.31 -24.89 23.63
N GLU A 43 -35.25 -25.72 23.16
CA GLU A 43 -36.52 -25.97 23.87
C GLU A 43 -36.79 -27.48 24.03
N SER A 44 -36.99 -27.81 25.31
CA SER A 44 -37.41 -29.02 26.03
C SER A 44 -38.36 -30.01 25.32
N PRO A 45 -38.23 -31.34 25.55
CA PRO A 45 -39.25 -32.32 25.19
C PRO A 45 -40.41 -32.31 26.19
N THR A 46 -41.63 -32.23 25.67
CA THR A 46 -42.87 -32.47 26.43
C THR A 46 -43.15 -33.96 26.49
N ASN A 47 -43.14 -34.53 27.69
CA ASN A 47 -43.50 -35.92 27.95
C ASN A 47 -45.03 -36.07 27.99
N GLY A 48 -45.58 -37.00 27.22
CA GLY A 48 -46.98 -37.44 27.26
C GLY A 48 -47.04 -38.97 27.27
N ILE A 49 -47.22 -39.52 28.47
CA ILE A 49 -47.68 -40.89 28.82
C ILE A 49 -49.22 -40.84 28.74
N ALA A 50 -50.04 -41.80 28.34
CA ALA A 50 -49.99 -43.15 27.78
C ALA A 50 -51.40 -43.38 27.17
N GLU A 51 -51.55 -44.26 26.18
CA GLU A 51 -52.72 -45.12 26.17
C GLU A 51 -52.41 -46.45 25.48
N GLU A 52 -52.76 -47.51 26.18
CA GLU A 52 -52.56 -48.90 25.87
C GLU A 52 -53.76 -49.38 25.03
N THR A 53 -53.50 -50.07 23.92
CA THR A 53 -54.46 -51.07 23.43
C THR A 53 -53.67 -52.22 22.83
N GLN A 54 -53.61 -53.27 23.62
CA GLN A 54 -53.19 -54.60 23.23
C GLN A 54 -54.16 -55.13 22.17
N ASN A 55 -53.63 -55.67 21.07
CA ASN A 55 -54.34 -56.73 20.36
C ASN A 55 -53.35 -57.84 20.01
N SER A 56 -53.49 -58.93 20.75
CA SER A 56 -52.78 -60.19 20.66
C SER A 56 -53.29 -60.99 19.48
N THR A 57 -52.48 -61.12 18.42
CA THR A 57 -52.49 -62.32 17.57
C THR A 57 -51.12 -62.51 16.90
N SER A 58 -50.64 -63.76 16.86
CA SER A 58 -49.35 -64.24 16.36
C SER A 58 -48.14 -64.05 17.29
N GLU A 59 -47.97 -65.02 18.18
CA GLU A 59 -46.74 -65.32 18.91
C GLU A 59 -46.01 -66.45 18.17
N GLU A 60 -45.11 -66.11 17.25
CA GLU A 60 -43.99 -67.01 16.81
C GLU A 60 -43.03 -66.33 15.81
N LYS A 61 -43.34 -65.11 15.34
CA LYS A 61 -42.50 -64.32 14.42
C LYS A 61 -42.08 -62.95 14.95
N LYS A 62 -42.20 -62.71 16.26
CA LYS A 62 -41.96 -61.38 16.87
C LYS A 62 -40.54 -61.18 17.41
N ASP A 63 -39.81 -62.24 17.74
CA ASP A 63 -38.53 -62.11 18.42
C ASP A 63 -37.37 -61.74 17.50
N VAL A 64 -37.36 -62.25 16.26
CA VAL A 64 -36.38 -61.88 15.24
C VAL A 64 -36.60 -60.44 14.73
N VAL A 65 -37.86 -60.00 14.65
CA VAL A 65 -38.24 -58.67 14.15
C VAL A 65 -38.02 -57.58 15.21
N SER A 66 -38.12 -57.91 16.50
CA SER A 66 -37.82 -56.98 17.61
C SER A 66 -36.31 -56.73 17.75
N SER A 67 -35.51 -57.81 17.69
CA SER A 67 -34.04 -57.74 17.80
C SER A 67 -33.42 -56.89 16.67
N ASN A 68 -33.89 -57.07 15.43
CA ASN A 68 -33.40 -56.30 14.27
C ASN A 68 -33.71 -54.80 14.36
N ARG A 69 -34.84 -54.41 14.98
CA ARG A 69 -35.19 -52.99 15.18
C ARG A 69 -34.28 -52.29 16.19
N CYS A 70 -33.89 -52.98 17.25
CA CYS A 70 -32.92 -52.45 18.22
C CYS A 70 -31.54 -52.28 17.58
N PHE A 71 -31.08 -53.28 16.82
CA PHE A 71 -29.81 -53.23 16.11
C PHE A 71 -29.75 -52.09 15.09
N VAL A 72 -30.80 -51.92 14.27
CA VAL A 72 -30.89 -50.80 13.31
C VAL A 72 -30.83 -49.45 14.02
N TRP A 73 -31.48 -49.31 15.18
CA TRP A 73 -31.46 -48.06 15.94
C TRP A 73 -30.08 -47.74 16.53
N ILE A 74 -29.35 -48.76 16.99
CA ILE A 74 -27.97 -48.62 17.47
C ILE A 74 -27.05 -48.21 16.31
N VAL A 75 -27.20 -48.84 15.14
CA VAL A 75 -26.41 -48.50 13.95
C VAL A 75 -26.73 -47.09 13.46
N LEU A 76 -27.99 -46.69 13.44
CA LEU A 76 -28.40 -45.33 13.04
C LEU A 76 -27.82 -44.28 13.99
N LYS A 77 -27.91 -44.51 15.30
CA LYS A 77 -27.30 -43.63 16.31
C LYS A 77 -25.79 -43.56 16.18
N GLY A 78 -25.12 -44.70 15.97
CA GLY A 78 -23.68 -44.77 15.74
C GLY A 78 -23.27 -44.02 14.47
N PHE A 79 -23.97 -44.24 13.36
CA PHE A 79 -23.70 -43.56 12.09
C PHE A 79 -23.90 -42.05 12.19
N THR A 80 -24.95 -41.61 12.86
CA THR A 80 -25.23 -40.19 13.10
C THR A 80 -24.12 -39.57 13.94
N PHE A 81 -23.67 -40.26 15.00
CA PHE A 81 -22.58 -39.82 15.85
C PHE A 81 -21.25 -39.73 15.09
N ILE A 82 -20.90 -40.73 14.29
CA ILE A 82 -19.69 -40.74 13.47
C ILE A 82 -19.72 -39.60 12.45
N THR A 83 -20.85 -39.43 11.75
CA THR A 83 -21.01 -38.36 10.75
C THR A 83 -20.89 -36.98 11.41
N CYS A 84 -21.47 -36.80 12.59
CA CYS A 84 -21.34 -35.57 13.38
C CYS A 84 -19.89 -35.29 13.78
N LEU A 85 -19.17 -36.30 14.29
CA LEU A 85 -17.76 -36.17 14.64
C LEU A 85 -16.91 -35.78 13.43
N LEU A 86 -17.07 -36.45 12.29
CA LEU A 86 -16.32 -36.14 11.06
C LEU A 86 -16.55 -34.69 10.62
N PHE A 87 -17.81 -34.23 10.68
CA PHE A 87 -18.15 -32.85 10.34
C PHE A 87 -17.52 -31.84 11.32
N LEU A 88 -17.54 -32.13 12.62
CA LEU A 88 -16.88 -31.29 13.63
C LEU A 88 -15.37 -31.21 13.42
N PHE A 89 -14.71 -32.33 13.14
CA PHE A 89 -13.28 -32.35 12.83
C PHE A 89 -12.97 -31.56 11.56
N TYR A 90 -13.77 -31.71 10.50
CA TYR A 90 -13.61 -30.98 9.26
C TYR A 90 -13.70 -29.45 9.47
N GLN A 91 -14.72 -28.98 10.18
CA GLN A 91 -14.89 -27.56 10.50
C GLN A 91 -13.73 -27.03 11.36
N SER A 92 -13.25 -27.84 12.31
CA SER A 92 -12.13 -27.48 13.18
C SER A 92 -10.83 -27.29 12.40
N VAL A 93 -10.52 -28.18 11.45
CA VAL A 93 -9.33 -28.06 10.59
C VAL A 93 -9.41 -26.85 9.68
N LEU A 94 -10.58 -26.57 9.10
CA LEU A 94 -10.79 -25.40 8.25
C LEU A 94 -10.57 -24.10 9.03
N PHE A 95 -11.12 -24.02 10.25
CA PHE A 95 -10.92 -22.88 11.13
C PHE A 95 -9.45 -22.74 11.56
N TYR A 96 -8.79 -23.85 11.88
CA TYR A 96 -7.36 -23.86 12.20
C TYR A 96 -6.53 -23.32 11.04
N HIS A 97 -6.75 -23.81 9.81
CA HIS A 97 -6.04 -23.30 8.64
C HIS A 97 -6.28 -21.80 8.44
N HIS A 98 -7.54 -21.34 8.56
CA HIS A 98 -7.87 -19.92 8.45
C HIS A 98 -7.17 -19.07 9.54
N TYR A 99 -7.09 -19.57 10.77
CA TYR A 99 -6.37 -18.93 11.86
C TYR A 99 -4.87 -18.75 11.53
N PHE A 100 -4.22 -19.78 10.99
CA PHE A 100 -2.80 -19.70 10.60
C PHE A 100 -2.52 -18.83 9.37
N THR A 101 -3.55 -18.47 8.59
CA THR A 101 -3.38 -17.51 7.49
C THR A 101 -3.34 -16.04 7.95
N TYR A 102 -3.54 -15.76 9.24
CA TYR A 102 -3.53 -14.41 9.84
C TYR A 102 -4.24 -13.36 8.96
N PRO A 103 -5.52 -13.56 8.60
CA PRO A 103 -6.22 -12.61 7.76
C PRO A 103 -6.40 -11.29 8.52
N LEU A 104 -5.68 -10.25 8.07
CA LEU A 104 -5.81 -8.91 8.62
C LEU A 104 -7.03 -8.23 7.99
N THR A 105 -8.00 -7.86 8.82
CA THR A 105 -9.13 -7.02 8.38
C THR A 105 -8.84 -5.57 8.74
N THR A 106 -8.62 -4.73 7.71
CA THR A 106 -8.46 -3.29 7.91
C THR A 106 -9.83 -2.62 7.88
N ARG A 107 -10.23 -1.99 8.99
CA ARG A 107 -11.40 -1.11 9.04
C ARG A 107 -10.96 0.34 8.85
N TYR A 108 -11.46 0.98 7.78
CA TYR A 108 -11.18 2.37 7.50
C TYR A 108 -12.36 3.23 7.96
N GLU A 109 -12.08 4.22 8.81
CA GLU A 109 -13.04 5.24 9.21
C GLU A 109 -12.55 6.60 8.75
N ILE A 110 -13.29 7.25 7.86
CA ILE A 110 -12.96 8.60 7.40
C ILE A 110 -13.50 9.59 8.43
N LYS A 111 -12.62 10.10 9.29
CA LYS A 111 -12.96 11.11 10.29
C LYS A 111 -12.62 12.50 9.76
N LYS A 112 -13.57 13.44 9.83
CA LYS A 112 -13.32 14.86 9.57
C LYS A 112 -12.63 15.47 10.78
N ILE A 113 -11.30 15.46 10.77
CA ILE A 113 -10.48 16.04 11.84
C ILE A 113 -10.52 17.58 11.70
N ARG A 114 -10.76 18.29 12.81
CA ARG A 114 -10.85 19.76 12.83
C ARG A 114 -9.49 20.44 12.74
N GLU A 115 -8.44 19.78 13.24
CA GLU A 115 -7.07 20.30 13.28
C GLU A 115 -6.13 19.24 12.70
N LEU A 116 -5.72 19.41 11.43
CA LEU A 116 -4.67 18.60 10.82
C LEU A 116 -3.31 19.25 11.06
N THR A 117 -2.35 18.47 11.55
CA THR A 117 -0.95 18.90 11.54
C THR A 117 -0.51 19.10 10.10
N LYS A 118 0.05 20.27 9.80
CA LYS A 118 0.52 20.58 8.44
C LYS A 118 1.69 19.65 8.08
N PRO A 119 1.64 18.94 6.94
CA PRO A 119 2.75 18.09 6.52
C PRO A 119 3.96 18.93 6.14
N ALA A 120 5.15 18.34 6.30
CA ALA A 120 6.36 18.91 5.74
C ALA A 120 6.30 18.82 4.21
N ILE A 121 6.38 19.97 3.55
CA ILE A 121 6.42 20.03 2.08
C ILE A 121 7.89 20.20 1.68
N THR A 122 8.43 19.21 0.98
CA THR A 122 9.78 19.29 0.40
C THR A 122 9.66 19.60 -1.08
N ILE A 123 10.21 20.74 -1.51
CA ILE A 123 10.22 21.16 -2.92
C ILE A 123 11.65 21.00 -3.44
N CYS A 124 11.81 20.18 -4.48
CA CYS A 124 13.10 19.97 -5.15
C CYS A 124 13.07 20.56 -6.55
N ASN A 125 14.16 21.24 -6.93
CA ASN A 125 14.37 21.60 -8.32
C ASN A 125 14.77 20.34 -9.11
N ARG A 126 14.17 20.15 -10.29
CA ARG A 126 14.52 19.05 -11.19
C ARG A 126 15.92 19.22 -11.80
N ASN A 127 16.43 20.45 -11.84
CA ASN A 127 17.78 20.75 -12.30
C ASN A 127 18.80 20.36 -11.23
N LEU A 128 19.69 19.44 -11.57
CA LEU A 128 20.70 18.91 -10.65
C LEU A 128 21.79 19.94 -10.32
N PHE A 129 22.11 20.82 -11.27
CA PHE A 129 23.12 21.86 -11.11
C PHE A 129 22.63 23.19 -11.68
N LEU A 130 23.18 24.29 -11.16
CA LEU A 130 22.96 25.61 -11.73
C LEU A 130 23.81 25.76 -13.00
N LEU A 131 23.16 26.08 -14.12
CA LEU A 131 23.76 26.07 -15.45
C LEU A 131 25.02 26.94 -15.55
N SER A 132 24.93 28.18 -15.08
CA SER A 132 26.02 29.15 -15.11
C SER A 132 27.23 28.65 -14.33
N TRP A 133 27.02 28.32 -13.06
CA TRP A 133 28.08 27.82 -12.18
C TRP A 133 28.73 26.55 -12.71
N PHE A 134 27.94 25.60 -13.22
CA PHE A 134 28.46 24.33 -13.71
C PHE A 134 29.35 24.51 -14.94
N CYS A 135 28.91 25.30 -15.91
CA CYS A 135 29.69 25.50 -17.15
C CYS A 135 30.89 26.44 -16.97
N ASP A 136 30.88 27.30 -15.95
CA ASP A 136 32.04 28.09 -15.56
C ASP A 136 33.13 27.20 -14.92
N ALA A 137 32.74 26.29 -14.01
CA ALA A 137 33.67 25.38 -13.33
C ALA A 137 34.13 24.21 -14.21
N HIS A 138 33.25 23.72 -15.08
CA HIS A 138 33.46 22.51 -15.88
C HIS A 138 33.14 22.73 -17.36
N SER A 139 33.80 23.72 -17.96
CA SER A 139 33.61 24.08 -19.38
C SER A 139 33.76 22.91 -20.35
N LYS A 140 34.61 21.92 -20.03
CA LYS A 140 34.81 20.68 -20.81
C LYS A 140 33.56 19.81 -20.95
N PHE A 141 32.66 19.88 -19.98
CA PHE A 141 31.42 19.10 -19.95
C PHE A 141 30.23 19.90 -20.46
N CYS A 142 30.46 21.08 -21.05
CA CYS A 142 29.42 21.88 -21.65
C CYS A 142 29.63 22.03 -23.16
N GLN A 143 28.52 22.22 -23.86
CA GLN A 143 28.47 22.45 -25.29
C GLN A 143 27.38 23.46 -25.64
N THR A 144 27.46 24.02 -26.83
CA THR A 144 26.34 24.75 -27.42
C THR A 144 25.25 23.74 -27.79
N PRO A 145 23.96 24.03 -27.57
CA PRO A 145 22.88 23.13 -27.99
C PRO A 145 22.90 22.93 -29.51
N ASN A 146 22.60 21.71 -29.96
CA ASN A 146 22.67 21.34 -31.39
C ASN A 146 21.68 22.17 -32.24
N ASN A 147 20.52 22.49 -31.67
CA ASN A 147 19.50 23.33 -32.30
C ASN A 147 19.14 24.48 -31.34
N LEU A 148 19.77 25.64 -31.57
CA LEU A 148 19.57 26.83 -30.74
C LEU A 148 18.14 27.36 -30.82
N ASP A 149 17.52 27.34 -32.00
CA ASP A 149 16.18 27.90 -32.20
C ASP A 149 15.13 27.08 -31.44
N GLU A 150 15.15 25.76 -31.61
CA GLU A 150 14.24 24.86 -30.89
C GLU A 150 14.46 24.92 -29.37
N PHE A 151 15.73 24.98 -28.94
CA PHE A 151 16.06 25.13 -27.53
C PHE A 151 15.46 26.44 -26.97
N CYS A 152 15.61 27.56 -27.68
CA CYS A 152 15.12 28.85 -27.24
C CYS A 152 13.59 28.98 -27.27
N VAL A 153 12.91 28.25 -28.17
CA VAL A 153 11.43 28.15 -28.14
C VAL A 153 10.96 27.45 -26.85
N MET A 154 11.61 26.34 -26.48
CA MET A 154 11.22 25.56 -25.30
C MET A 154 11.74 26.14 -23.99
N ARG A 155 12.86 26.86 -24.03
CA ARG A 155 13.64 27.33 -22.88
C ARG A 155 14.01 28.80 -22.98
N TYR A 156 13.05 29.63 -23.42
CA TYR A 156 13.21 31.07 -23.66
C TYR A 156 13.96 31.83 -22.55
N TYR A 157 13.74 31.47 -21.29
CA TYR A 157 14.41 32.11 -20.14
C TYR A 157 15.95 32.11 -20.23
N TYR A 158 16.54 31.08 -20.84
CA TYR A 158 18.00 30.97 -20.96
C TYR A 158 18.57 31.72 -22.17
N CYS A 159 17.73 32.18 -23.10
CA CYS A 159 18.15 32.82 -24.36
C CYS A 159 18.03 34.36 -24.33
N LYS A 160 17.85 34.96 -23.14
CA LYS A 160 17.40 36.34 -23.02
C LYS A 160 18.46 37.40 -23.36
N GLU A 161 19.75 37.09 -23.22
CA GLU A 161 20.79 38.12 -23.30
C GLU A 161 21.82 37.93 -24.41
N HIS A 162 22.32 36.73 -24.73
CA HIS A 162 23.13 36.49 -25.94
C HIS A 162 23.22 34.98 -26.26
N ASN A 163 22.50 34.52 -27.28
CA ASN A 163 22.43 33.10 -27.67
C ASN A 163 23.81 32.49 -27.97
N SER A 164 24.75 33.30 -28.45
CA SER A 164 26.09 32.88 -28.88
C SER A 164 26.97 32.37 -27.73
N LYS A 165 26.68 32.74 -26.48
CA LYS A 165 27.45 32.34 -25.30
C LYS A 165 26.75 31.25 -24.48
N LEU A 166 25.57 30.82 -24.91
CA LEU A 166 24.77 29.82 -24.21
C LEU A 166 25.48 28.46 -24.26
N LYS A 167 25.81 27.93 -23.09
CA LYS A 167 26.39 26.60 -22.92
C LYS A 167 25.46 25.76 -22.05
N ILE A 168 25.23 24.53 -22.46
CA ILE A 168 24.49 23.51 -21.72
C ILE A 168 25.38 22.32 -21.40
N PRO A 169 25.15 21.60 -20.29
CA PRO A 169 25.90 20.39 -19.99
C PRO A 169 25.65 19.36 -21.10
N LYS A 170 26.62 18.49 -21.34
CA LYS A 170 26.52 17.35 -22.27
C LYS A 170 25.57 16.27 -21.73
N LEU A 171 24.33 16.65 -21.42
CA LEU A 171 23.32 15.81 -20.77
C LEU A 171 21.93 16.11 -21.31
N GLY A 172 21.25 15.07 -21.79
CA GLY A 172 19.83 15.13 -22.15
C GLY A 172 19.58 15.40 -23.63
N PHE A 173 18.36 15.83 -23.94
CA PHE A 173 17.81 15.84 -25.31
C PHE A 173 18.44 16.88 -26.24
N TYR A 174 18.91 18.01 -25.71
CA TYR A 174 19.46 19.11 -26.51
C TYR A 174 20.98 19.06 -26.68
N ALA A 175 21.62 18.04 -26.11
CA ALA A 175 23.06 17.87 -26.11
C ALA A 175 23.47 16.59 -26.83
N GLU A 176 24.74 16.49 -27.20
CA GLU A 176 25.33 15.25 -27.67
C GLU A 176 25.32 14.19 -26.55
N LYS A 177 25.47 12.93 -26.96
CA LYS A 177 25.56 11.81 -26.03
C LYS A 177 26.69 12.08 -25.03
N PRO A 178 26.45 11.92 -23.71
CA PRO A 178 27.45 12.21 -22.68
C PRO A 178 28.70 11.34 -22.88
N SER A 179 29.89 11.93 -22.72
CA SER A 179 31.14 11.16 -22.68
C SER A 179 31.19 10.26 -21.45
N GLU A 180 31.89 9.12 -21.54
CA GLU A 180 32.03 8.21 -20.40
C GLU A 180 32.71 8.89 -19.20
N GLU A 181 33.66 9.81 -19.44
CA GLU A 181 34.25 10.64 -18.38
C GLU A 181 33.20 11.48 -17.64
N PHE A 182 32.26 12.08 -18.38
CA PHE A 182 31.21 12.89 -17.77
C PHE A 182 30.21 12.02 -17.00
N ARG A 183 29.88 10.83 -17.50
CA ARG A 183 29.04 9.86 -16.78
C ARG A 183 29.70 9.43 -15.46
N MET A 184 30.99 9.13 -15.50
CA MET A 184 31.75 8.78 -14.30
C MET A 184 31.82 9.94 -13.31
N PHE A 185 32.03 11.17 -13.78
CA PHE A 185 31.98 12.36 -12.93
C PHE A 185 30.63 12.56 -12.25
N LEU A 186 29.51 12.38 -12.97
CA LEU A 186 28.17 12.45 -12.40
C LEU A 186 27.93 11.36 -11.35
N LEU A 187 28.36 10.13 -11.63
CA LEU A 187 28.25 9.00 -10.70
C LEU A 187 29.06 9.24 -9.42
N ASP A 188 30.28 9.75 -9.54
CA ASP A 188 31.13 10.06 -8.40
C ASP A 188 30.54 11.20 -7.54
N THR A 189 30.07 12.27 -8.19
CA THR A 189 29.38 13.38 -7.52
C THR A 189 28.14 12.89 -6.76
N TYR A 190 27.35 12.01 -7.36
CA TYR A 190 26.17 11.42 -6.73
C TYR A 190 26.55 10.55 -5.52
N LYS A 191 27.57 9.69 -5.64
CA LYS A 191 28.06 8.85 -4.54
C LYS A 191 28.58 9.70 -3.38
N SER A 192 29.36 10.73 -3.67
CA SER A 192 29.90 11.66 -2.67
C SER A 192 28.79 12.42 -1.94
N HIS A 193 27.79 12.93 -2.66
CA HIS A 193 26.65 13.61 -2.07
C HIS A 193 25.78 12.68 -1.21
N SER A 194 25.55 11.45 -1.68
CA SER A 194 24.83 10.42 -0.92
C SER A 194 25.51 10.12 0.41
N MET A 195 26.84 9.97 0.40
CA MET A 195 27.61 9.73 1.62
C MET A 195 27.57 10.92 2.60
N ARG A 196 27.65 12.17 2.11
CA ARG A 196 27.52 13.36 2.98
C ARG A 196 26.15 13.46 3.63
N ASN A 197 25.09 13.18 2.87
CA ASN A 197 23.73 13.18 3.40
C ASN A 197 23.51 12.07 4.45
N ALA A 198 24.03 10.87 4.21
CA ALA A 198 23.99 9.78 5.18
C ALA A 198 24.73 10.14 6.48
N PHE A 199 25.88 10.81 6.37
CA PHE A 199 26.63 11.30 7.53
C PHE A 199 25.85 12.39 8.30
N PHE A 200 25.22 13.33 7.58
CA PHE A 200 24.44 14.41 8.21
C PHE A 200 23.21 13.87 8.93
N LEU A 201 22.49 12.91 8.34
CA LEU A 201 21.34 12.25 8.98
C LEU A 201 21.75 11.47 10.23
N ARG A 202 22.92 10.82 10.21
CA ARG A 202 23.44 10.10 11.38
C ARG A 202 23.78 11.02 12.54
N ASN A 203 24.23 12.24 12.26
CA ASN A 203 24.55 13.24 13.29
C ASN A 203 23.32 14.03 13.77
N ALA A 204 22.26 14.13 12.96
CA ALA A 204 21.02 14.79 13.35
C ALA A 204 20.09 13.91 14.21
N LEU A 205 20.31 12.59 14.22
CA LEU A 205 19.54 11.61 15.00
C LEU A 205 20.22 11.22 16.34
N ARG A 206 21.31 11.88 16.71
CA ARG A 206 22.04 11.67 17.96
C ARG A 206 21.93 12.90 18.84
#